data_AF-A0A0F2QZ16-F1
#
_entry.id   AF-A0A0F2QZ16-F1
#
_cell.length_a   1.000
_cell.length_b   1.000
_cell.length_c   1.000
_cell.angle_alpha   90.00
_cell.angle_beta   90.00
_cell.angle_gamma   90.00
#
_symmetry.space_group_name_H-M   'P 1'
#
loop_
_entity.id
_entity.type
_entity.pdbx_description
1 polymer ?
#
loop_
_entity_poly.entity_id
_entity_poly.type
_entity_poly.pdbx_seq_one_letter_code
_entity_poly.pdbx_strand_id
1 'polypeptide(L)'
;MREIVIPKEQAVFRMDRFGFWYNDGGRFEHKKIIDYFNISIRRDEQGYFVEQITEDVREKVYFDYEDTPLFAIDVHIAEHIRVFLNTRKTLRLSPGNLFVQQDNLYMTVGDERIKFSDRAMLKLAACMDHDGESYCFLVDGKRYVLPER
;
A
#
# COMPACT_ATOMS: atom_id res chain seq x y z
N MET A 1 6.14 -27.76 11.28
CA MET A 1 5.39 -26.47 11.31
C MET A 1 3.97 -26.71 10.83
N ARG A 2 2.99 -26.53 11.70
CA ARG A 2 1.54 -26.63 11.44
C ARG A 2 1.05 -25.32 10.82
N GLU A 3 0.18 -25.38 9.82
CA GLU A 3 -0.48 -24.19 9.26
C GLU A 3 -1.89 -24.03 9.85
N ILE A 4 -2.23 -22.82 10.26
CA ILE A 4 -3.57 -22.42 10.69
C ILE A 4 -4.03 -21.30 9.77
N VAL A 5 -5.21 -21.46 9.16
CA VAL A 5 -5.79 -20.48 8.26
C VAL A 5 -7.08 -19.95 8.89
N ILE A 6 -7.11 -18.65 9.15
CA ILE A 6 -8.26 -17.94 9.70
C ILE A 6 -8.88 -17.12 8.55
N PRO A 7 -10.14 -17.41 8.18
CA PRO A 7 -10.81 -16.69 7.11
C PRO A 7 -11.19 -15.28 7.55
N LYS A 8 -11.51 -14.43 6.59
CA LYS A 8 -11.75 -13.00 6.78
C LYS A 8 -12.85 -12.71 7.80
N GLU A 9 -13.91 -13.52 7.80
CA GLU A 9 -15.09 -13.39 8.66
C GLU A 9 -14.79 -13.67 10.14
N GLN A 10 -13.63 -14.29 10.42
CA GLN A 10 -13.15 -14.58 11.77
C GLN A 10 -12.02 -13.64 12.21
N ALA A 11 -11.60 -12.71 11.35
CA ALA A 11 -10.56 -11.74 11.70
C ALA A 11 -11.10 -10.71 12.68
N VAL A 12 -10.39 -10.55 13.81
CA VAL A 12 -10.71 -9.54 14.84
C VAL A 12 -10.07 -8.18 14.54
N PHE A 13 -9.57 -7.99 13.31
CA PHE A 13 -8.94 -6.75 12.89
C PHE A 13 -9.18 -6.46 11.41
N ARG A 14 -9.11 -5.18 11.05
CA ARG A 14 -9.31 -4.67 9.69
C ARG A 14 -8.43 -3.46 9.44
N MET A 15 -8.27 -3.10 8.17
CA MET A 15 -7.57 -1.89 7.73
C MET A 15 -8.54 -0.91 7.06
N ASP A 16 -8.45 0.37 7.41
CA ASP A 16 -9.24 1.40 6.73
C ASP A 16 -8.62 1.86 5.41
N ARG A 17 -9.31 2.76 4.70
CA ARG A 17 -8.85 3.31 3.42
C ARG A 17 -7.57 4.17 3.50
N PHE A 18 -7.09 4.48 4.71
CA PHE A 18 -5.89 5.28 4.99
C PHE A 18 -4.72 4.44 5.50
N GLY A 19 -4.91 3.14 5.65
CA GLY A 19 -3.87 2.21 6.11
C GLY A 19 -3.78 2.10 7.63
N PHE A 20 -4.78 2.58 8.37
CA PHE A 20 -4.86 2.41 9.81
C PHE A 20 -5.54 1.08 10.16
N TRP A 21 -4.94 0.37 11.11
CA TRP A 21 -5.46 -0.88 11.63
C TRP A 21 -6.46 -0.62 12.76
N TYR A 22 -7.55 -1.40 12.78
CA TYR A 22 -8.61 -1.36 13.78
C TYR A 22 -8.93 -2.75 14.30
N ASN A 23 -9.38 -2.85 15.55
CA ASN A 23 -10.08 -4.00 16.13
C ASN A 23 -11.30 -3.53 16.94
N ASP A 24 -11.92 -4.43 17.69
CA ASP A 24 -13.06 -4.12 18.59
C ASP A 24 -12.73 -3.04 19.64
N GLY A 25 -11.46 -2.92 20.02
CA GLY A 25 -10.96 -1.89 20.93
C GLY A 25 -10.68 -0.54 20.25
N GLY A 26 -10.90 -0.42 18.94
CA GLY A 26 -10.65 0.79 18.16
C GLY A 26 -9.35 0.73 17.36
N ARG A 27 -8.76 1.91 17.12
CA ARG A 27 -7.58 2.06 16.27
C ARG A 27 -6.33 1.57 16.98
N PHE A 28 -5.45 0.87 16.27
CA PHE A 28 -4.12 0.53 16.79
C PHE A 28 -3.29 1.81 16.96
N GLU A 29 -2.73 2.00 18.16
CA GLU A 29 -1.89 3.18 18.48
C GLU A 29 -0.41 2.82 18.63
N HIS A 30 -0.12 1.59 19.04
CA HIS A 30 1.25 1.15 19.28
C HIS A 30 1.99 0.89 17.97
N LYS A 31 2.92 1.79 17.63
CA LYS A 31 3.73 1.73 16.40
C LYS A 31 4.35 0.36 16.13
N LYS A 32 4.89 -0.32 17.16
CA LYS A 32 5.50 -1.65 17.00
C LYS A 32 4.51 -2.70 16.49
N ILE A 33 3.26 -2.65 16.96
CA ILE A 33 2.18 -3.54 16.52
C ILE A 33 1.80 -3.22 15.08
N ILE A 34 1.60 -1.93 14.77
CA ILE A 34 1.28 -1.46 13.41
C ILE A 34 2.37 -1.87 12.41
N ASP A 35 3.63 -1.63 12.75
CA ASP A 35 4.78 -2.01 11.92
C ASP A 35 4.81 -3.52 11.70
N TYR A 36 4.61 -4.31 12.76
CA TYR A 36 4.59 -5.77 12.66
C TYR A 36 3.49 -6.26 11.72
N PHE A 37 2.26 -5.75 11.88
CA PHE A 37 1.13 -6.10 11.01
C PHE A 37 1.43 -5.74 9.56
N ASN A 38 1.92 -4.53 9.30
CA ASN A 38 2.25 -4.08 7.95
C ASN A 38 3.33 -4.95 7.28
N ILE A 39 4.42 -5.29 7.97
CA ILE A 39 5.50 -6.14 7.44
C ILE A 39 5.01 -7.56 7.16
N SER A 40 4.02 -8.00 7.92
CA SER A 40 3.45 -9.34 7.88
C SER A 40 2.39 -9.52 6.79
N ILE A 41 2.02 -8.45 6.06
CA ILE A 41 1.11 -8.55 4.92
C ILE A 41 1.73 -9.42 3.82
N ARG A 42 0.97 -10.42 3.39
CA ARG A 42 1.26 -11.30 2.25
C ARG A 42 0.03 -11.37 1.36
N ARG A 43 0.21 -11.95 0.18
CA ARG A 43 -0.86 -12.21 -0.77
C ARG A 43 -0.68 -13.60 -1.36
N ASP A 44 -1.79 -14.31 -1.50
CA ASP A 44 -1.90 -15.50 -2.35
C ASP A 44 -3.17 -15.43 -3.20
N GLU A 45 -3.57 -16.54 -3.80
CA GLU A 45 -4.74 -16.64 -4.69
C GLU A 45 -6.07 -16.26 -3.99
N GLN A 46 -6.16 -16.39 -2.67
CA GLN A 46 -7.35 -16.03 -1.90
C GLN A 46 -7.38 -14.56 -1.45
N GLY A 47 -6.29 -13.81 -1.69
CA GLY A 47 -6.18 -12.39 -1.37
C GLY A 47 -5.10 -12.09 -0.33
N TYR A 48 -5.26 -10.97 0.37
CA TYR A 48 -4.27 -10.51 1.35
C TYR A 48 -4.52 -11.08 2.74
N PHE A 49 -3.44 -11.43 3.43
CA PHE A 49 -3.46 -11.93 4.79
C PHE A 49 -2.29 -11.38 5.60
N VAL A 50 -2.42 -11.39 6.92
CA VAL A 50 -1.32 -11.18 7.86
C VAL A 50 -0.75 -12.55 8.22
N GLU A 51 0.56 -12.71 8.02
CA GLU A 51 1.30 -13.93 8.34
C GLU A 51 1.98 -13.80 9.70
N GLN A 52 1.72 -14.75 10.60
CA GLN A 52 2.44 -14.86 11.86
C GLN A 52 3.14 -16.20 11.93
N ILE A 53 4.43 -16.19 12.29
CA ILE A 53 5.23 -17.41 12.42
C ILE A 53 5.75 -17.47 13.85
N THR A 54 5.42 -18.58 14.52
CA THR A 54 5.98 -19.01 15.80
C THR A 54 6.80 -20.29 15.56
N GLU A 55 7.44 -20.85 16.60
CA GLU A 55 8.34 -22.01 16.45
C GLU A 55 7.68 -23.20 15.71
N ASP A 56 6.42 -23.51 16.02
CA ASP A 56 5.72 -24.66 15.46
C ASP A 56 4.53 -24.31 14.58
N VAL A 57 4.07 -23.06 14.56
CA VAL A 57 2.83 -22.65 13.89
C VAL A 57 3.07 -21.48 12.94
N ARG A 58 2.55 -21.63 11.71
CA ARG A 58 2.35 -20.55 10.75
C ARG A 58 0.86 -20.24 10.70
N GLU A 59 0.49 -19.03 11.11
CA GLU A 59 -0.88 -18.55 11.05
C GLU A 59 -1.04 -17.58 9.87
N LYS A 60 -2.10 -17.79 9.09
CA LYS A 60 -2.54 -16.89 8.02
C LYS A 60 -3.91 -16.36 8.37
N VAL A 61 -4.01 -15.05 8.57
CA VAL A 61 -5.28 -14.38 8.88
C VAL A 61 -5.64 -13.46 7.73
N TYR A 62 -6.60 -13.88 6.91
CA TYR A 62 -7.21 -12.98 5.91
C TYR A 62 -7.97 -11.88 6.64
N PHE A 63 -7.97 -10.66 6.12
CA PHE A 63 -8.54 -9.51 6.84
C PHE A 63 -9.27 -8.53 5.92
N ASP A 64 -10.24 -7.80 6.48
CA ASP A 64 -10.95 -6.73 5.80
C ASP A 64 -10.08 -5.50 5.59
N TYR A 65 -10.14 -4.94 4.38
CA TYR A 65 -9.55 -3.66 4.03
C TYR A 65 -10.49 -2.86 3.13
N GLU A 66 -10.56 -1.55 3.33
CA GLU A 66 -11.52 -0.69 2.61
C GLU A 66 -11.07 -0.27 1.20
N ASP A 67 -9.75 -0.23 0.93
CA ASP A 67 -9.19 0.26 -0.34
C ASP A 67 -8.10 -0.67 -0.88
N THR A 68 -6.90 -0.60 -0.31
CA THR A 68 -5.79 -1.52 -0.57
C THR A 68 -4.96 -1.69 0.70
N PRO A 69 -4.35 -2.85 0.96
CA PRO A 69 -3.45 -3.02 2.09
C PRO A 69 -2.02 -2.52 1.83
N LEU A 70 -1.70 -2.10 0.60
CA LEU A 70 -0.35 -1.64 0.22
C LEU A 70 -0.30 -0.12 0.06
N PHE A 71 0.53 0.52 0.86
CA PHE A 71 0.71 1.97 0.87
C PHE A 71 2.16 2.33 0.61
N ALA A 72 2.40 3.25 -0.32
CA ALA A 72 3.66 3.98 -0.42
C ALA A 72 3.72 5.02 0.70
N ILE A 73 4.42 4.67 1.77
CA ILE A 73 4.56 5.49 2.99
C ILE A 73 5.69 6.52 2.86
N ASP A 74 6.62 6.29 1.93
CA ASP A 74 7.67 7.25 1.61
C ASP A 74 8.16 7.08 0.17
N VAL A 75 8.77 8.13 -0.37
CA VAL A 75 9.46 8.13 -1.66
C VAL A 75 10.79 8.86 -1.55
N HIS A 76 11.81 8.37 -2.24
CA HIS A 76 13.10 9.06 -2.39
C HIS A 76 13.34 9.36 -3.87
N ILE A 77 13.43 10.66 -4.18
CA ILE A 77 13.73 11.17 -5.51
C ILE A 77 15.25 11.34 -5.61
N ALA A 78 15.85 10.64 -6.56
CA ALA A 78 17.26 10.71 -6.93
C ALA A 78 17.34 10.50 -8.45
N GLU A 79 18.35 9.78 -8.97
CA GLU A 79 18.39 9.37 -10.37
C GLU A 79 17.15 8.54 -10.78
N HIS A 80 16.64 7.71 -9.87
CA HIS A 80 15.36 7.01 -10.02
C HIS A 80 14.52 7.21 -8.76
N ILE A 81 13.21 7.38 -8.93
CA ILE A 81 12.29 7.51 -7.80
C ILE A 81 12.08 6.12 -7.18
N ARG A 82 12.49 5.98 -5.91
CA ARG A 82 12.25 4.77 -5.10
C ARG A 82 11.01 4.97 -4.23
N VAL A 83 10.16 3.95 -4.19
CA VAL A 83 8.92 3.90 -3.43
C VAL A 83 9.08 2.92 -2.27
N PHE A 84 8.81 3.36 -1.05
CA PHE A 84 8.92 2.55 0.16
C PHE A 84 7.52 2.19 0.65
N LEU A 85 7.25 0.90 0.74
CA LEU A 85 5.94 0.40 1.16
C LEU A 85 5.84 0.23 2.67
N ASN A 86 4.61 0.25 3.20
CA ASN A 86 4.30 -0.14 4.59
C ASN A 86 4.86 -1.53 4.94
N THR A 87 4.93 -2.44 3.96
CA THR A 87 5.51 -3.79 4.10
C THR A 87 7.04 -3.83 4.18
N ARG A 88 7.72 -2.67 4.20
CA ARG A 88 9.19 -2.48 4.06
C ARG A 88 9.78 -2.86 2.70
N LYS A 89 8.97 -3.35 1.76
CA LYS A 89 9.43 -3.55 0.38
C LYS A 89 9.79 -2.19 -0.24
N THR A 90 10.81 -2.21 -1.10
CA THR A 90 11.19 -1.06 -1.92
C THR A 90 10.95 -1.40 -3.38
N LEU A 91 10.30 -0.48 -4.09
CA LEU A 91 10.02 -0.59 -5.52
C LEU A 91 10.59 0.61 -6.26
N ARG A 92 10.81 0.45 -7.56
CA ARG A 92 11.06 1.58 -8.45
C ARG A 92 9.70 2.11 -8.93
N LEU A 93 9.52 3.43 -8.92
CA LEU A 93 8.34 4.05 -9.49
C LEU A 93 8.31 3.82 -11.00
N SER A 94 7.17 3.35 -11.52
CA SER A 94 6.92 3.19 -12.95
C SER A 94 5.82 4.18 -13.37
N PRO A 95 6.15 5.30 -14.04
CA PRO A 95 5.17 6.34 -14.35
C PRO A 95 4.00 5.85 -15.21
N GLY A 96 4.25 4.92 -16.14
CA GLY A 96 3.21 4.33 -16.99
C GLY A 96 2.19 3.46 -16.25
N ASN A 97 2.46 3.11 -14.98
CA ASN A 97 1.56 2.35 -14.13
C ASN A 97 0.84 3.24 -13.09
N LEU A 98 1.09 4.55 -13.12
CA LEU A 98 0.40 5.49 -12.25
C LEU A 98 -1.01 5.76 -12.77
N PHE A 99 -1.94 6.01 -11.84
CA PHE A 99 -3.29 6.46 -12.15
C PHE A 99 -3.87 7.23 -10.96
N VAL A 100 -4.85 8.09 -11.24
CA VAL A 100 -5.62 8.80 -10.22
C VAL A 100 -6.99 8.15 -10.10
N GLN A 101 -7.48 8.09 -8.87
CA GLN A 101 -8.87 7.70 -8.59
C GLN A 101 -9.33 8.43 -7.34
N GLN A 102 -10.41 9.22 -7.46
CA GLN A 102 -10.96 10.00 -6.35
C GLN A 102 -9.89 10.86 -5.66
N ASP A 103 -9.11 11.63 -6.43
CA ASP A 103 -8.02 12.50 -5.97
C ASP A 103 -6.84 11.78 -5.28
N ASN A 104 -6.82 10.45 -5.27
CA ASN A 104 -5.72 9.67 -4.72
C ASN A 104 -4.84 9.14 -5.87
N LEU A 105 -3.52 9.20 -5.68
CA LEU A 105 -2.57 8.60 -6.62
C LEU A 105 -2.33 7.13 -6.27
N TYR A 106 -2.30 6.30 -7.30
CA TYR A 106 -2.00 4.89 -7.19
C TYR A 106 -0.97 4.46 -8.22
N MET A 107 -0.34 3.30 -7.96
CA MET A 107 0.48 2.58 -8.92
C MET A 107 0.02 1.12 -8.98
N THR A 108 -0.05 0.53 -10.18
CA THR A 108 -0.20 -0.92 -10.34
C THR A 108 1.15 -1.62 -10.47
N VAL A 109 1.30 -2.76 -9.80
CA VAL A 109 2.46 -3.65 -9.92
C VAL A 109 1.96 -5.08 -10.01
N GLY A 110 2.00 -5.67 -11.21
CA GLY A 110 1.25 -6.89 -11.49
C GLY A 110 -0.24 -6.65 -11.18
N ASP A 111 -0.83 -7.56 -10.41
CA ASP A 111 -2.23 -7.45 -9.95
C ASP A 111 -2.38 -6.68 -8.63
N GLU A 112 -1.30 -6.11 -8.08
CA GLU A 112 -1.30 -5.35 -6.84
C GLU A 112 -1.52 -3.87 -7.11
N ARG A 113 -2.35 -3.24 -6.26
CA ARG A 113 -2.60 -1.79 -6.26
C ARG A 113 -1.91 -1.18 -5.05
N ILE A 114 -1.10 -0.16 -5.28
CA ILE A 114 -0.39 0.58 -4.22
C ILE A 114 -0.95 1.99 -4.17
N LYS A 115 -1.38 2.43 -2.98
CA LYS A 115 -1.85 3.80 -2.75
C LYS A 115 -0.72 4.69 -2.24
N PHE A 116 -0.57 5.87 -2.78
CA PHE A 116 0.38 6.84 -2.23
C PHE A 116 -0.24 7.56 -1.04
N SER A 117 0.47 7.54 0.09
CA SER A 117 0.10 8.34 1.26
C SER A 117 0.28 9.82 0.99
N ASP A 118 -0.41 10.68 1.74
CA ASP A 118 -0.26 12.13 1.67
C ASP A 118 1.20 12.57 1.80
N ARG A 119 1.95 11.92 2.72
CA ARG A 119 3.38 12.17 2.89
C ARG A 119 4.18 11.88 1.62
N ALA A 120 3.91 10.76 0.96
CA ALA A 120 4.56 10.43 -0.30
C ALA A 120 4.15 11.41 -1.41
N MET A 121 2.87 11.77 -1.48
CA MET A 121 2.34 12.76 -2.42
C MET A 121 2.99 14.13 -2.28
N LEU A 122 3.19 14.62 -1.06
CA LEU A 122 3.87 15.90 -0.81
C LEU A 122 5.29 15.92 -1.39
N LYS A 123 6.01 14.79 -1.32
CA LYS A 123 7.34 14.68 -1.92
C LYS A 123 7.29 14.60 -3.45
N LEU A 124 6.25 13.97 -4.00
CA LEU A 124 6.04 13.86 -5.45
C LEU A 124 5.39 15.10 -6.08
N ALA A 125 4.93 16.07 -5.29
CA ALA A 125 4.24 17.25 -5.80
C ALA A 125 5.06 18.01 -6.85
N ALA A 126 6.39 18.08 -6.69
CA ALA A 126 7.29 18.71 -7.67
C ALA A 126 7.38 17.95 -9.01
N CYS A 127 6.99 16.67 -9.02
CA CYS A 127 6.88 15.83 -10.21
C CYS A 127 5.45 15.80 -10.77
N MET A 128 4.49 16.49 -10.15
CA MET A 128 3.11 16.55 -10.62
C MET A 128 2.84 17.87 -11.34
N ASP A 129 2.05 17.78 -12.40
CA ASP A 129 1.59 18.91 -13.20
C ASP A 129 0.12 18.70 -13.57
N HIS A 130 -0.56 19.76 -14.00
CA HIS A 130 -1.94 19.73 -14.44
C HIS A 130 -2.09 20.62 -15.67
N ASP A 131 -2.44 20.05 -16.84
CA ASP A 131 -2.63 20.84 -18.08
C ASP A 131 -3.99 21.53 -18.19
N GLY A 132 -4.87 21.36 -17.20
CA GLY A 132 -6.21 21.92 -17.22
C GLY A 132 -7.30 20.85 -17.42
N GLU A 133 -6.95 19.70 -18.00
CA GLU A 133 -7.88 18.58 -18.22
C GLU A 133 -7.46 17.30 -17.50
N SER A 134 -6.16 17.10 -17.27
CA SER A 134 -5.65 15.88 -16.66
C SER A 134 -4.43 16.13 -15.78
N TYR A 135 -4.30 15.29 -14.74
CA TYR A 135 -3.05 15.22 -13.98
C TYR A 135 -1.96 14.58 -14.83
N CYS A 136 -0.76 15.11 -14.72
CA CYS A 136 0.43 14.61 -15.39
C CYS A 136 1.56 14.41 -14.39
N PHE A 137 2.40 13.41 -14.68
CA PHE A 137 3.62 13.12 -13.93
C PHE A 137 4.84 13.41 -14.80
N LEU A 138 5.75 14.23 -14.28
CA LEU A 138 6.98 14.68 -14.94
C LEU A 138 8.18 14.00 -14.28
N VAL A 139 8.87 13.17 -15.05
CA VAL A 139 10.12 12.53 -14.60
C VAL A 139 11.06 12.31 -15.77
N ASP A 140 12.35 12.55 -15.56
CA ASP A 140 13.40 12.46 -16.59
C ASP A 140 13.09 13.27 -17.86
N GLY A 141 12.47 14.44 -17.69
CA GLY A 141 12.05 15.33 -18.80
C GLY A 141 10.91 14.78 -19.65
N LYS A 142 10.31 13.64 -19.26
CA LYS A 142 9.16 13.03 -19.93
C LYS A 142 7.88 13.30 -19.15
N ARG A 143 6.80 13.54 -19.89
CA ARG A 143 5.44 13.74 -19.37
C ARG A 143 4.63 12.45 -19.53
N TYR A 144 3.98 12.04 -18.45
CA TYR A 144 3.06 10.90 -18.40
C TYR A 144 1.69 11.40 -17.96
N VAL A 145 0.68 11.30 -18.83
CA VAL A 145 -0.70 11.63 -18.46
C VAL A 145 -1.20 10.55 -17.52
N LEU A 146 -1.78 10.95 -16.39
CA LEU A 146 -2.34 10.05 -15.40
C LEU A 146 -3.80 9.76 -15.75
N PRO A 147 -4.17 8.51 -16.07
CA PRO A 147 -5.56 8.16 -16.31
C PRO A 147 -6.37 8.26 -15.02
N GLU A 148 -7.60 8.78 -15.12
CA GLU A 148 -8.61 8.71 -14.05
C GLU A 148 -9.33 7.36 -14.13
N ARG A 149 -9.60 6.72 -12.97
CA ARG A 149 -10.27 5.42 -12.87
C ARG A 149 -11.39 5.39 -11.85
#